data_AF-A0A966N9C6-F1
#
_entry.id   AF-A0A966N9C6-F1
#
_cell.length_a   1.000
_cell.length_b   1.000
_cell.length_c   1.000
_cell.angle_alpha   90.00
_cell.angle_beta   90.00
_cell.angle_gamma   90.00
#
_symmetry.space_group_name_H-M   'P 1'
#
loop_
_entity.id
_entity.type
_entity.pdbx_description
1 polymer ?
#
loop_
_entity_poly.entity_id
_entity_poly.type
_entity_poly.pdbx_seq_one_letter_code
_entity_poly.pdbx_strand_id
1 'polypeptide(L)'
;MPKSRTKKPSYWEEACAELMKQDRILRKLIPKYDDGILGSRGDAFTTLARSIVGQQISVAAAQSVWNRTLETLGNEVTPKRVLDTKHDALRASGLSTRKVEYIRDLADHFHHGRL
;
A
#
# COMPACT_ATOMS: atom_id res chain seq x y z
N MET A 1 -8.86 13.92 -0.88
CA MET A 1 -8.23 12.87 -1.72
C MET A 1 -9.20 12.51 -2.82
N PRO A 2 -8.79 12.49 -4.11
CA PRO A 2 -9.69 12.06 -5.17
C PRO A 2 -10.03 10.58 -4.94
N LYS A 3 -11.32 10.27 -4.82
CA LYS A 3 -11.82 8.89 -4.76
C LYS A 3 -11.44 8.24 -6.09
N SER A 4 -10.39 7.40 -6.10
CA SER A 4 -10.12 6.53 -7.24
C SER A 4 -11.39 5.74 -7.50
N ARG A 5 -12.02 5.93 -8.67
CA ARG A 5 -13.15 5.11 -9.14
C ARG A 5 -12.62 3.71 -9.34
N THR A 6 -12.58 2.97 -8.25
CA THR A 6 -12.17 1.57 -8.28
C THR A 6 -13.30 0.82 -8.96
N LYS A 7 -12.97 0.17 -10.08
CA LYS A 7 -13.95 -0.64 -10.82
C LYS A 7 -14.24 -1.87 -9.97
N LYS A 8 -15.52 -2.18 -9.79
CA LYS A 8 -15.97 -3.39 -9.10
C LYS A 8 -15.25 -4.61 -9.71
N PRO A 9 -14.50 -5.41 -8.91
CA PRO A 9 -13.86 -6.61 -9.42
C PRO A 9 -14.90 -7.57 -10.01
N SER A 10 -14.53 -8.33 -11.04
CA SER A 10 -15.45 -9.27 -11.71
C SER A 10 -15.99 -10.34 -10.77
N TYR A 11 -15.21 -10.74 -9.77
CA TYR A 11 -15.59 -11.74 -8.76
C TYR A 11 -16.40 -11.19 -7.58
N TRP A 12 -16.64 -9.87 -7.52
CA TRP A 12 -17.14 -9.22 -6.31
C TRP A 12 -18.51 -9.73 -5.87
N GLU A 13 -19.45 -9.85 -6.81
CA GLU A 13 -20.83 -10.27 -6.51
C GLU A 13 -20.89 -11.71 -6.06
N GLU A 14 -20.17 -12.59 -6.76
CA GLU A 14 -20.05 -14.01 -6.42
C GLU A 14 -19.43 -14.19 -5.03
N ALA A 15 -18.33 -13.47 -4.74
CA ALA A 15 -17.68 -13.52 -3.43
C ALA A 15 -18.61 -13.06 -2.29
N CYS A 16 -19.37 -11.98 -2.50
CA CYS A 16 -20.36 -11.53 -1.53
C CYS A 16 -21.46 -12.58 -1.31
N ALA A 17 -21.97 -13.19 -2.38
CA ALA A 17 -23.01 -14.22 -2.29
C ALA A 17 -22.53 -15.45 -1.51
N GLU A 18 -21.32 -15.94 -1.80
CA GLU A 18 -20.72 -17.08 -1.09
C GLU A 18 -20.48 -16.79 0.39
N LEU A 19 -19.97 -15.60 0.73
CA LEU A 19 -19.79 -15.18 2.13
C LEU A 19 -21.13 -15.11 2.89
N MET A 20 -22.18 -14.54 2.27
CA MET A 20 -23.51 -14.47 2.88
C MET A 20 -24.16 -15.85 3.04
N LYS A 21 -23.85 -16.80 2.16
CA LYS A 21 -24.32 -18.18 2.24
C LYS A 21 -23.71 -18.91 3.44
N GLN A 22 -22.40 -18.75 3.66
CA GLN A 22 -21.67 -19.49 4.70
C GLN A 22 -21.69 -18.85 6.09
N ASP A 23 -21.82 -17.52 6.19
CA ASP A 23 -21.72 -16.81 7.47
C ASP A 23 -22.97 -15.96 7.77
N ARG A 24 -23.66 -16.27 8.88
CA ARG A 24 -24.89 -15.57 9.32
C ARG A 24 -24.67 -14.12 9.75
N ILE A 25 -23.46 -13.77 10.22
CA ILE A 25 -23.10 -12.40 10.59
C ILE A 25 -22.84 -11.62 9.30
N LEU A 26 -22.03 -12.16 8.38
CA LEU A 26 -21.80 -11.51 7.09
C LEU A 26 -23.07 -11.37 6.25
N ARG A 27 -24.00 -12.34 6.32
CA ARG A 27 -25.34 -12.25 5.70
C ARG A 27 -26.12 -11.00 6.13
N LYS A 28 -25.93 -10.55 7.38
CA LYS A 28 -26.57 -9.34 7.90
C LYS A 28 -25.77 -8.07 7.58
N LEU A 29 -24.44 -8.17 7.56
CA LEU A 29 -23.56 -7.01 7.38
C LEU A 29 -23.40 -6.59 5.92
N ILE A 30 -23.24 -7.52 4.98
CA ILE A 30 -22.96 -7.21 3.57
C ILE A 30 -24.05 -6.33 2.94
N PRO A 31 -25.36 -6.61 3.11
CA PRO A 31 -26.40 -5.72 2.59
C PRO A 31 -26.50 -4.37 3.32
N LYS A 32 -25.97 -4.28 4.55
CA LYS A 32 -26.00 -3.05 5.36
C LYS A 32 -24.86 -2.09 4.99
N TYR A 33 -23.77 -2.60 4.44
CA TYR A 33 -22.56 -1.85 4.08
C TYR A 33 -22.17 -2.16 2.62
N ASP A 34 -23.07 -1.82 1.68
CA ASP A 34 -22.94 -2.13 0.25
C ASP A 34 -22.15 -1.08 -0.55
N ASP A 35 -21.66 -0.04 0.13
CA ASP A 35 -20.92 1.08 -0.46
C ASP A 35 -19.41 0.82 -0.60
N GLY A 36 -18.92 -0.32 -0.10
CA GLY A 36 -17.53 -0.73 -0.17
C GLY A 36 -17.25 -1.80 -1.23
N ILE A 37 -16.24 -1.56 -2.07
CA ILE A 37 -15.66 -2.58 -2.97
C ILE A 37 -14.15 -2.67 -2.77
N LEU A 38 -13.57 -3.88 -2.94
CA LEU A 38 -12.12 -4.01 -3.00
C LEU A 38 -11.61 -3.34 -4.27
N GLY A 39 -10.52 -2.59 -4.09
CA GLY A 39 -9.93 -1.78 -5.12
C GLY A 39 -8.42 -1.95 -5.18
N SER A 40 -7.89 -2.21 -6.38
CA SER A 40 -6.44 -2.17 -6.60
C SER A 40 -5.97 -0.74 -6.81
N ARG A 41 -4.77 -0.43 -6.30
CA ARG A 41 -4.07 0.86 -6.54
C ARG A 41 -3.17 0.83 -7.78
N GLY A 42 -3.12 -0.30 -8.50
CA GLY A 42 -2.42 -0.44 -9.79
C GLY A 42 -0.90 -0.58 -9.72
N ASP A 43 -0.24 -0.01 -8.70
CA ASP A 43 1.21 -0.11 -8.50
C ASP A 43 1.56 -0.99 -7.30
N ALA A 44 2.08 -2.19 -7.58
CA ALA A 44 2.47 -3.16 -6.56
C ALA A 44 3.64 -2.66 -5.71
N PHE A 45 4.64 -2.03 -6.33
CA PHE A 45 5.83 -1.55 -5.61
C PHE A 45 5.46 -0.46 -4.61
N THR A 46 4.75 0.58 -5.08
CA THR A 46 4.27 1.65 -4.19
C THR A 46 3.34 1.13 -3.11
N THR A 47 2.49 0.14 -3.42
CA THR A 47 1.58 -0.46 -2.42
C THR A 47 2.34 -1.15 -1.30
N LEU A 48 3.38 -1.94 -1.64
CA LEU A 48 4.22 -2.62 -0.65
C LEU A 48 5.10 -1.62 0.11
N ALA A 49 5.71 -0.65 -0.57
CA ALA A 49 6.49 0.40 0.07
C ALA A 49 5.64 1.20 1.09
N ARG A 50 4.42 1.60 0.72
CA ARG A 50 3.49 2.27 1.66
C ARG A 50 3.14 1.40 2.85
N SER A 51 2.95 0.11 2.64
CA SER A 51 2.69 -0.85 3.72
C SER A 51 3.86 -0.89 4.70
N ILE A 52 5.10 -0.94 4.21
CA ILE A 52 6.31 -0.90 5.06
C ILE A 52 6.39 0.41 5.85
N VAL A 53 6.16 1.56 5.20
CA VAL A 53 6.16 2.88 5.87
C VAL A 53 5.15 2.92 7.02
N GLY A 54 3.95 2.35 6.82
CA GLY A 54 2.86 2.37 7.80
C GLY A 54 3.00 1.42 8.98
N GLN A 55 3.98 0.52 8.99
CA GLN A 55 4.13 -0.46 10.08
C GLN A 55 4.31 0.22 11.45
N GLN A 56 3.56 -0.26 12.44
CA GLN A 56 3.64 0.13 13.86
C GLN A 56 3.40 1.63 14.15
N ILE A 57 2.74 2.36 13.25
CA ILE A 57 2.42 3.78 13.45
C ILE A 57 0.98 4.08 13.02
N SER A 58 0.44 5.22 13.46
CA SER A 58 -0.89 5.65 13.04
C SER A 58 -0.95 5.99 11.55
N VAL A 59 -2.15 5.95 10.97
CA VAL A 59 -2.37 6.33 9.56
C VAL A 59 -1.90 7.76 9.27
N ALA A 60 -2.13 8.69 10.20
CA ALA A 60 -1.69 10.08 10.06
C ALA A 60 -0.16 10.20 10.06
N ALA A 61 0.52 9.50 10.97
CA ALA A 61 1.98 9.46 11.01
C ALA A 61 2.56 8.81 9.74
N ALA A 62 1.98 7.71 9.28
CA ALA A 62 2.38 7.03 8.06
C ALA A 62 2.25 7.95 6.83
N GLN A 63 1.17 8.72 6.74
CA GLN A 63 0.98 9.67 5.64
C GLN A 63 2.02 10.80 5.69
N SER A 64 2.35 11.32 6.87
CA SER A 64 3.38 12.35 7.04
C SER A 64 4.78 11.84 6.64
N VAL A 65 5.17 10.65 7.08
CA VAL A 65 6.44 10.03 6.68
C VAL A 65 6.45 9.76 5.18
N TRP A 66 5.37 9.20 4.64
CA TRP A 66 5.28 8.92 3.21
C TRP A 66 5.46 10.17 2.34
N ASN A 67 4.85 11.29 2.70
CA ASN A 67 5.00 12.55 1.96
C ASN A 67 6.46 13.02 1.95
N ARG A 68 7.15 12.98 3.10
CA ARG A 68 8.59 13.33 3.18
C ARG A 68 9.47 12.34 2.40
N THR A 69 9.14 11.06 2.41
CA THR A 69 9.85 10.05 1.61
C THR A 69 9.64 10.31 0.11
N LEU A 70 8.43 10.67 -0.32
CA LEU A 70 8.15 11.08 -1.70
C LEU A 70 9.00 12.29 -2.11
N GLU A 71 9.04 13.34 -1.28
CA GLU A 71 9.87 14.53 -1.54
C GLU A 71 11.35 14.16 -1.67
N THR A 72 11.86 13.30 -0.78
CA THR A 72 13.24 12.79 -0.80
C THR A 72 13.55 12.04 -2.10
N LEU A 73 12.56 11.32 -2.64
CA LEU A 73 12.67 10.57 -3.89
C LEU A 73 12.33 11.43 -5.12
N GLY A 74 12.14 12.73 -5.00
CA GLY A 74 11.79 13.60 -6.13
C GLY A 74 10.39 13.36 -6.67
N ASN A 75 9.42 13.19 -5.77
CA ASN A 75 7.97 13.03 -5.98
C ASN A 75 7.53 11.77 -6.75
N GLU A 76 8.39 10.77 -6.87
CA GLU A 76 8.09 9.50 -7.52
C GLU A 76 8.78 8.35 -6.80
N VAL A 77 8.04 7.29 -6.46
CA VAL A 77 8.60 6.11 -5.78
C VAL A 77 8.80 5.00 -6.80
N THR A 78 10.04 4.81 -7.24
CA THR A 78 10.44 3.70 -8.10
C THR A 78 11.56 2.89 -7.47
N PRO A 79 11.71 1.59 -7.82
CA PRO A 79 12.80 0.76 -7.29
C PRO A 79 14.17 1.41 -7.51
N LYS A 80 14.41 1.94 -8.72
CA LYS A 80 15.64 2.63 -9.08
C LYS A 80 15.91 3.84 -8.18
N ARG A 81 14.94 4.74 -8.01
CA ARG A 81 15.11 5.94 -7.18
C ARG A 81 15.42 5.59 -5.72
N VAL A 82 14.79 4.55 -5.19
CA VAL A 82 15.07 4.05 -3.84
C VAL A 82 16.52 3.56 -3.72
N LEU A 83 17.00 2.78 -4.70
CA LEU A 83 18.36 2.25 -4.70
C LEU A 83 19.42 3.34 -4.86
N ASP A 84 19.16 4.33 -5.74
CA ASP A 84 20.03 5.47 -6.03
C ASP A 84 20.08 6.49 -4.87
N THR A 85 19.07 6.52 -4.00
CA THR A 85 19.02 7.43 -2.85
C THR A 85 19.87 6.90 -1.69
N LYS A 86 20.66 7.78 -1.07
CA LYS A 86 21.48 7.44 0.10
C LYS A 86 20.61 6.96 1.27
N HIS A 87 21.09 5.95 1.99
CA HIS A 87 20.43 5.39 3.17
C HIS A 87 20.06 6.49 4.20
N ASP A 88 20.97 7.41 4.48
CA ASP A 88 20.74 8.47 5.48
C ASP A 88 19.70 9.50 5.04
N ALA A 89 19.57 9.75 3.74
CA ALA A 89 18.52 10.62 3.22
C ALA A 89 17.14 9.97 3.41
N LEU A 90 17.02 8.67 3.15
CA LEU A 90 15.79 7.92 3.43
C LEU A 90 15.45 7.93 4.92
N ARG A 91 16.43 7.74 5.80
CA ARG A 91 16.24 7.83 7.26
C ARG A 91 15.80 9.24 7.68
N ALA A 92 16.39 10.29 7.12
CA ALA A 92 16.04 11.68 7.39
C ALA A 92 14.58 12.02 7.01
N SER A 93 13.96 11.27 6.10
CA SER A 93 12.53 11.39 5.77
C SER A 93 11.58 10.92 6.89
N GLY A 94 12.11 10.35 7.98
CA GLY A 94 11.34 9.87 9.14
C GLY A 94 11.16 8.35 9.17
N LEU A 95 11.86 7.61 8.31
CA LEU A 95 11.92 6.15 8.35
C LEU A 95 12.88 5.69 9.44
N SER A 96 12.54 4.59 10.13
CA SER A 96 13.52 3.87 10.97
C SER A 96 14.53 3.15 10.09
N THR A 97 15.72 2.81 10.63
CA THR A 97 16.72 2.01 9.89
C THR A 97 16.09 0.74 9.30
N ARG A 98 15.29 0.02 10.09
CA ARG A 98 14.67 -1.23 9.64
C ARG A 98 13.71 -1.01 8.45
N LYS A 99 12.95 0.09 8.44
CA LYS A 99 12.07 0.43 7.30
C LYS A 99 12.89 0.80 6.06
N VAL A 100 14.03 1.48 6.23
CA VAL A 100 14.94 1.76 5.11
C VAL A 100 15.49 0.46 4.52
N GLU A 101 15.96 -0.47 5.35
CA GLU A 101 16.43 -1.79 4.90
C GLU A 101 15.35 -2.55 4.12
N TYR A 102 14.13 -2.63 4.65
CA TYR A 102 13.02 -3.30 3.98
C TYR A 102 12.62 -2.66 2.65
N ILE A 103 12.57 -1.33 2.57
CA ILE A 103 12.22 -0.63 1.33
C ILE A 103 13.32 -0.81 0.28
N ARG A 104 14.59 -0.84 0.67
CA ARG A 104 15.71 -1.10 -0.24
C ARG A 104 15.74 -2.55 -0.71
N ASP A 105 15.50 -3.51 0.17
CA ASP A 105 15.40 -4.93 -0.17
C ASP A 105 14.24 -5.19 -1.15
N LEU A 106 13.07 -4.59 -0.87
CA LEU A 106 11.93 -4.59 -1.79
C LEU A 106 12.31 -3.98 -3.15
N ALA A 107 12.99 -2.84 -3.16
CA ALA A 107 13.43 -2.19 -4.39
C ALA A 107 14.44 -3.05 -5.17
N ASP A 108 15.35 -3.73 -4.48
CA ASP A 108 16.31 -4.62 -5.11
C ASP A 108 15.62 -5.82 -5.80
N HIS A 109 14.64 -6.42 -5.13
CA HIS A 109 13.83 -7.50 -5.69
C HIS A 109 13.04 -7.08 -6.93
N PHE A 110 12.39 -5.90 -6.89
CA PHE A 110 11.68 -5.36 -8.05
C PHE A 110 12.63 -4.95 -9.18
N HIS A 111 13.80 -4.39 -8.86
CA HIS A 111 14.78 -3.97 -9.86
C HIS A 111 15.39 -5.15 -10.63
N HIS A 112 15.60 -6.27 -9.96
CA HIS A 112 16.16 -7.49 -10.54
C HIS A 112 15.10 -8.51 -11.02
N GLY A 113 13.81 -8.18 -10.95
CA GLY A 113 12.73 -9.05 -11.42
C GLY A 113 12.61 -10.39 -10.67
N ARG A 114 12.87 -10.39 -9.36
CA ARG A 114 12.86 -11.60 -8.52
C ARG A 114 11.51 -11.84 -7.81
N LEU A 115 10.42 -11.28 -8.34
CA LEU A 115 9.05 -11.33 -7.80
C LEU A 115 8.04 -11.63 -8.91
#